data_AF-A0A2N5U4Z3-F1
#
_entry.id   AF-A0A2N5U4Z3-F1
#
_cell.length_a   1.000
_cell.length_b   1.000
_cell.length_c   1.000
_cell.angle_alpha   90.00
_cell.angle_beta   90.00
_cell.angle_gamma   90.00
#
_symmetry.space_group_name_H-M   'P 1'
#
loop_
_entity.id
_entity.type
_entity.pdbx_description
1 polymer ?
#
loop_
_entity_poly.entity_id
_entity_poly.type
_entity_poly.pdbx_seq_one_letter_code
_entity_poly.pdbx_strand_id
1 'polypeptide(L)'
;MDYRTDDMQIHKYLFHLTTYRSNLNENHPHLNPTPNHHNAFHLPKQLSNFGSSNYLASWHFKQINGILHKTPTNKKINELDYTMLKQAIRASNLAILMESPKLPPLLDKLSPLFT
;
A
#
# COMPACT_ATOMS: atom_id res chain seq x y z
N MET A 1 -9.71 -8.32 6.25
CA MET A 1 -10.56 -7.67 5.24
C MET A 1 -9.99 -8.04 3.88
N ASP A 2 -10.70 -8.84 3.09
CA ASP A 2 -10.27 -9.24 1.75
C ASP A 2 -10.62 -8.09 0.79
N TYR A 3 -9.61 -7.38 0.28
CA TYR A 3 -9.80 -6.21 -0.58
C TYR A 3 -9.99 -6.64 -2.04
N ARG A 4 -11.16 -7.22 -2.34
CA ARG A 4 -11.51 -7.61 -3.71
C ARG A 4 -12.03 -6.43 -4.50
N THR A 5 -11.53 -6.31 -5.73
CA THR A 5 -12.04 -5.35 -6.70
C THR A 5 -13.00 -6.09 -7.63
N ASP A 6 -14.19 -5.53 -7.82
CA ASP A 6 -15.27 -6.09 -8.63
C ASP A 6 -15.68 -5.07 -9.69
N ASP A 7 -15.87 -5.51 -10.93
CA ASP A 7 -16.16 -4.63 -12.06
C ASP A 7 -17.47 -3.87 -11.86
N MET A 8 -18.47 -4.49 -11.25
CA MET A 8 -19.72 -3.80 -10.93
C MET A 8 -19.50 -2.64 -9.94
N GLN A 9 -18.59 -2.79 -8.97
CA GLN A 9 -18.24 -1.71 -8.04
C GLN A 9 -17.50 -0.58 -8.75
N ILE A 10 -16.60 -0.89 -9.69
CA ILE A 10 -15.91 0.10 -10.51
C ILE A 10 -16.92 0.93 -11.33
N HIS A 11 -17.88 0.28 -11.99
CA HIS A 11 -18.91 0.96 -12.76
C HIS A 11 -19.80 1.86 -11.88
N LYS A 12 -20.23 1.36 -10.71
CA LYS A 12 -21.01 2.15 -9.75
C LYS A 12 -20.23 3.38 -9.27
N TYR A 13 -18.95 3.22 -8.97
CA TYR A 13 -18.08 4.33 -8.60
C TYR A 13 -18.05 5.41 -9.69
N LEU A 14 -17.83 5.02 -10.95
CA LEU A 14 -17.77 5.98 -12.06
C LEU A 14 -19.12 6.69 -12.27
N PHE A 15 -20.23 5.95 -12.19
CA PHE A 15 -21.58 6.52 -12.27
C PHE A 15 -21.82 7.58 -11.18
N HIS A 16 -21.52 7.25 -9.92
CA HIS A 16 -21.73 8.16 -8.81
C HIS A 16 -20.77 9.37 -8.84
N LEU A 17 -19.51 9.17 -9.23
CA LEU A 17 -18.54 10.26 -9.40
C LEU A 17 -19.00 11.25 -10.49
N THR A 18 -19.47 10.74 -11.61
CA THR A 18 -19.98 11.55 -12.72
C THR A 18 -21.21 12.34 -12.28
N THR A 19 -22.17 11.68 -11.64
CA THR A 19 -23.39 12.31 -11.12
C THR A 19 -23.07 13.39 -10.09
N TYR A 20 -22.16 13.10 -9.15
CA TYR A 20 -21.69 14.09 -8.17
C TYR A 20 -21.08 15.32 -8.85
N ARG A 21 -20.23 15.13 -9.87
CA ARG A 21 -19.61 16.24 -10.60
C ARG A 21 -20.63 17.06 -11.38
N SER A 22 -21.60 16.44 -12.03
CA SER A 22 -22.68 17.13 -12.72
C SER A 22 -23.52 17.96 -11.76
N ASN A 23 -23.96 17.35 -10.65
CA ASN A 23 -24.77 18.03 -9.63
C ASN A 23 -24.02 19.21 -8.99
N LEU A 24 -22.71 19.07 -8.75
CA LEU A 24 -21.91 20.15 -8.18
C LEU A 24 -21.75 21.31 -9.18
N ASN A 25 -21.61 21.01 -10.47
CA ASN A 25 -21.56 22.04 -11.51
C ASN A 25 -22.89 22.78 -11.67
N GLU A 26 -24.01 22.09 -11.53
CA GLU A 26 -25.36 22.67 -11.61
C GLU A 26 -25.71 23.53 -10.39
N ASN A 27 -25.50 22.99 -9.18
CA ASN A 27 -25.93 23.64 -7.94
C ASN A 27 -24.89 24.62 -7.37
N HIS A 28 -23.61 24.43 -7.70
CA HIS A 28 -22.50 25.24 -7.22
C HIS A 28 -21.51 25.59 -8.33
N PRO A 29 -21.94 26.29 -9.40
CA PRO A 29 -21.11 26.57 -10.58
C PRO A 29 -19.87 27.43 -10.27
N HIS A 30 -19.86 28.14 -9.14
CA HIS A 30 -18.72 28.91 -8.67
C HIS A 30 -17.56 28.04 -8.14
N LEU A 31 -17.81 26.74 -7.87
CA LEU A 31 -16.80 25.80 -7.42
C LEU A 31 -16.11 25.14 -8.62
N ASN A 32 -14.91 25.63 -8.94
CA ASN A 32 -14.10 25.06 -10.00
C ASN A 32 -13.70 23.60 -9.72
N PRO A 33 -13.58 22.75 -10.76
CA PRO A 33 -12.97 21.44 -10.62
C PRO A 33 -11.57 21.55 -9.98
N THR A 34 -11.24 20.59 -9.11
CA THR A 34 -9.93 20.52 -8.48
C THR A 34 -9.13 19.40 -9.15
N PRO A 35 -7.79 19.39 -9.04
CA PRO A 35 -6.99 18.27 -9.50
C PRO A 35 -7.44 16.93 -8.90
N ASN A 36 -7.91 16.92 -7.65
CA ASN A 36 -8.45 15.71 -7.02
C ASN A 36 -9.73 15.22 -7.69
N HIS A 37 -10.61 16.13 -8.14
CA HIS A 37 -11.78 15.76 -8.93
C HIS A 37 -11.39 15.10 -10.26
N HIS A 38 -10.36 15.60 -10.94
CA HIS A 38 -9.83 14.96 -12.15
C HIS A 38 -9.20 13.60 -11.84
N ASN A 39 -8.35 13.53 -10.81
CA ASN A 39 -7.67 12.31 -10.40
C ASN A 39 -8.64 11.19 -9.99
N ALA A 40 -9.78 11.54 -9.42
CA ALA A 40 -10.82 10.58 -9.08
C ALA A 40 -11.35 9.78 -10.29
N PHE A 41 -11.30 10.34 -11.50
CA PHE A 41 -11.71 9.64 -12.73
C PHE A 41 -10.66 8.63 -13.24
N HIS A 42 -9.42 8.69 -12.75
CA HIS A 42 -8.39 7.71 -13.08
C HIS A 42 -8.45 6.46 -12.19
N LEU A 43 -9.13 6.54 -11.03
CA LEU A 43 -9.26 5.42 -10.09
C LEU A 43 -9.88 4.14 -10.70
N PRO A 44 -10.94 4.21 -11.54
CA PRO A 44 -11.49 3.02 -12.20
C PRO A 44 -10.45 2.21 -12.97
N LYS A 45 -9.59 2.90 -13.74
CA LYS A 45 -8.54 2.25 -14.52
C LYS A 45 -7.47 1.64 -13.61
N GLN A 46 -7.14 2.30 -12.52
CA GLN A 46 -6.20 1.78 -11.52
C GLN A 46 -6.74 0.55 -10.81
N LEU A 47 -8.02 0.58 -10.41
CA LEU A 47 -8.70 -0.55 -9.76
C LEU A 47 -8.74 -1.78 -10.68
N SER A 48 -9.08 -1.59 -11.96
CA SER A 48 -9.12 -2.67 -12.95
C SER A 48 -7.73 -3.28 -13.21
N ASN A 49 -6.69 -2.45 -13.33
CA ASN A 49 -5.35 -2.94 -13.67
C ASN A 49 -4.58 -3.52 -12.47
N PHE A 50 -4.74 -2.93 -11.28
CA PHE A 50 -3.87 -3.20 -10.12
C PHE A 50 -4.62 -3.74 -8.89
N GLY A 51 -5.94 -3.87 -8.98
CA GLY A 51 -6.78 -4.25 -7.84
C GLY A 51 -6.91 -3.11 -6.82
N SER A 52 -7.04 -3.45 -5.54
CA SER A 52 -7.36 -2.46 -4.51
C SER A 52 -6.35 -1.32 -4.41
N SER A 53 -6.82 -0.09 -4.58
CA SER A 53 -5.98 1.12 -4.49
C SER A 53 -5.37 1.36 -3.11
N ASN A 54 -5.82 0.65 -2.06
CA ASN A 54 -5.26 0.79 -0.71
C ASN A 54 -3.78 0.41 -0.63
N TYR A 55 -3.34 -0.56 -1.43
CA TYR A 55 -1.93 -0.93 -1.52
C TYR A 55 -1.10 0.13 -2.26
N LEU A 56 -1.72 0.89 -3.16
CA LEU A 56 -1.09 1.97 -3.90
C LEU A 56 -1.22 3.32 -3.19
N ALA A 57 -2.01 3.39 -2.11
CA ALA A 57 -2.23 4.63 -1.40
C ALA A 57 -0.94 5.11 -0.72
N SER A 58 -0.71 6.43 -0.77
CA SER A 58 0.43 7.09 -0.12
C SER A 58 0.56 6.77 1.37
N TRP A 59 -0.54 6.37 2.03
CA TRP A 59 -0.54 5.96 3.44
C TRP A 59 0.41 4.79 3.73
N HIS A 60 0.47 3.77 2.87
CA HIS A 60 1.42 2.66 3.05
C HIS A 60 2.86 3.18 3.04
N PHE A 61 3.19 4.08 2.12
CA PHE A 61 4.51 4.70 2.04
C PHE A 61 4.79 5.65 3.20
N LYS A 62 3.78 6.34 3.76
CA LYS A 62 3.94 7.16 4.97
C LYS A 62 4.34 6.33 6.19
N GLN A 63 3.82 5.11 6.32
CA GLN A 63 4.23 4.20 7.38
C GLN A 63 5.72 3.81 7.23
N ILE A 64 6.15 3.50 6.00
CA ILE A 64 7.56 3.23 5.70
C ILE A 64 8.43 4.45 6.02
N ASN A 65 8.00 5.66 5.68
CA ASN A 65 8.71 6.89 6.04
C ASN A 65 8.85 7.03 7.57
N GLY A 66 7.83 6.66 8.34
CA GLY A 66 7.88 6.65 9.80
C GLY A 66 8.92 5.67 10.36
N ILE A 67 9.06 4.49 9.74
CA ILE A 67 10.10 3.51 10.09
C ILE A 67 11.48 4.08 9.75
N LEU A 68 11.67 4.54 8.51
CA LEU A 68 12.94 5.11 8.06
C LEU A 68 13.38 6.31 8.90
N HIS A 69 12.45 7.16 9.33
CA HIS A 69 12.75 8.30 10.19
C HIS A 69 13.38 7.87 11.53
N LYS A 70 13.01 6.70 12.06
CA LYS A 70 13.54 6.15 13.32
C LYS A 70 14.81 5.34 13.12
N THR A 71 15.20 5.04 11.88
CA THR A 71 16.41 4.27 11.57
C THR A 71 17.66 5.14 11.78
N PRO A 72 18.62 4.76 12.65
CA PRO A 72 19.79 5.60 12.98
C PRO A 72 20.74 5.90 11.81
N THR A 73 20.67 5.11 10.74
CA THR A 73 21.48 5.24 9.53
C THR A 73 20.76 5.98 8.41
N ASN A 74 19.51 6.42 8.63
CA ASN A 74 18.78 7.21 7.66
C ASN A 74 19.45 8.57 7.41
N LYS A 75 19.36 9.09 6.18
CA LYS A 75 20.02 10.31 5.69
C LYS A 75 21.55 10.31 5.78
N LYS A 76 22.18 9.15 5.94
CA LYS A 76 23.63 8.97 5.89
C LYS A 76 24.00 8.16 4.66
N ILE A 77 24.77 8.77 3.77
CA ILE A 77 25.20 8.17 2.50
C ILE A 77 25.97 6.88 2.81
N ASN A 78 25.69 5.80 2.09
CA ASN A 78 26.30 4.47 2.21
C ASN A 78 26.04 3.74 3.55
N GLU A 79 25.31 4.32 4.51
CA GLU A 79 24.95 3.64 5.77
C GLU A 79 23.54 3.03 5.73
N LEU A 80 22.57 3.72 5.11
CA LEU A 80 21.19 3.25 5.05
C LEU A 80 21.09 1.98 4.19
N ASP A 81 21.65 2.03 2.99
CA ASP A 81 21.77 0.91 2.04
C ASP A 81 22.51 -0.27 2.66
N TYR A 82 23.63 -0.03 3.34
CA TYR A 82 24.33 -1.11 4.05
C TYR A 82 23.50 -1.69 5.20
N THR A 83 22.73 -0.86 5.90
CA THR A 83 21.79 -1.32 6.93
C THR A 83 20.69 -2.18 6.32
N MET A 84 20.07 -1.73 5.23
CA MET A 84 19.03 -2.46 4.51
C MET A 84 19.54 -3.81 4.02
N LEU A 85 20.74 -3.85 3.43
CA LEU A 85 21.38 -5.09 2.98
C LEU A 85 21.57 -6.08 4.15
N LYS A 86 22.12 -5.60 5.28
CA LYS A 86 22.29 -6.44 6.48
C LYS A 86 20.96 -6.98 7.01
N GLN A 87 19.91 -6.17 7.04
CA GLN A 87 18.60 -6.63 7.52
C GLN A 87 17.96 -7.62 6.55
N ALA A 88 18.10 -7.42 5.24
CA ALA A 88 17.63 -8.37 4.23
C ALA A 88 18.30 -9.74 4.40
N ILE A 89 19.63 -9.77 4.53
CA ILE A 89 20.39 -11.02 4.75
C ILE A 89 19.95 -11.70 6.06
N ARG A 90 19.78 -10.94 7.14
CA ARG A 90 19.31 -11.49 8.42
C ARG A 90 17.91 -12.07 8.33
N ALA A 91 17.01 -11.40 7.61
CA ALA A 91 15.65 -11.89 7.38
C ALA A 91 15.66 -13.20 6.56
N SER A 92 16.47 -13.28 5.51
CA SER A 92 16.63 -14.51 4.72
C SER A 92 17.20 -15.67 5.55
N ASN A 93 18.25 -15.41 6.34
CA ASN A 93 18.81 -16.43 7.23
C ASN A 93 17.80 -16.89 8.29
N LEU A 94 16.98 -15.97 8.80
CA LEU A 94 15.92 -16.30 9.75
C LEU A 94 14.84 -17.17 9.10
N ALA A 95 14.39 -16.85 7.89
CA ALA A 95 13.42 -17.66 7.15
C ALA A 95 13.90 -19.11 6.97
N ILE A 96 15.16 -19.30 6.53
CA ILE A 96 15.77 -20.63 6.40
C ILE A 96 15.85 -21.35 7.76
N LEU A 97 16.19 -20.64 8.84
CA LEU A 97 16.21 -21.22 10.17
C LEU A 97 14.81 -21.70 10.61
N MET A 98 13.75 -20.97 10.24
CA MET A 98 12.35 -21.31 10.55
C MET A 98 11.83 -22.51 9.74
N GLU A 99 12.55 -22.98 8.74
CA GLU A 99 12.25 -24.24 8.03
C GLU A 99 12.93 -25.46 8.70
N SER A 100 13.71 -25.25 9.77
CA SER A 100 14.43 -26.32 10.43
C SER A 100 13.47 -27.34 11.06
N PRO A 101 13.68 -28.65 10.85
CA PRO A 101 12.84 -29.70 11.45
C PRO A 101 13.02 -29.83 12.97
N LYS A 102 13.95 -29.08 13.58
CA LYS A 102 14.30 -29.15 15.01
C LYS A 102 14.12 -27.79 15.69
N LEU A 103 12.97 -27.15 15.49
CA LEU A 103 12.67 -25.90 16.16
C LEU A 103 12.21 -26.10 17.61
N PRO A 104 12.60 -25.20 18.53
CA PRO A 104 11.97 -25.10 19.83
C PRO A 104 10.44 -24.91 19.68
N PRO A 105 9.61 -25.44 20.60
CA PRO A 105 8.15 -25.42 20.45
C PRO A 105 7.51 -24.05 20.24
N LEU A 106 8.14 -22.98 20.77
CA LEU A 106 7.67 -21.61 20.54
C LEU A 106 7.94 -21.14 19.11
N LEU A 107 9.11 -21.46 18.56
CA LEU A 107 9.48 -21.06 17.20
C LEU A 107 8.72 -21.87 16.15
N ASP A 108 8.43 -23.14 16.43
CA ASP A 108 7.59 -23.98 15.58
C ASP A 108 6.19 -23.40 15.37
N LYS A 109 5.60 -22.81 16.41
CA LYS A 109 4.31 -22.09 16.30
C LYS A 109 4.39 -20.81 15.46
N LEU A 110 5.56 -20.19 15.38
CA LEU A 110 5.78 -18.94 14.67
C LEU A 110 6.26 -19.16 13.23
N SER A 111 6.78 -20.34 12.90
CA SER A 111 7.33 -20.67 11.58
C SER A 111 6.38 -20.34 10.41
N PRO A 112 5.04 -20.53 10.49
CA PRO A 112 4.15 -20.22 9.38
C PRO A 112 4.02 -18.74 9.06
N LEU A 113 4.55 -17.84 9.91
CA LEU A 113 4.58 -16.40 9.66
C LEU A 113 5.78 -15.97 8.79
N PHE A 114 6.74 -16.87 8.58
CA PHE A 114 7.99 -16.61 7.86
C PHE A 114 8.09 -17.33 6.50
N THR A 115 7.10 -18.15 6.17
CA THR A 115 6.89 -18.85 4.87
C THR A 115 5.78 -18.19 4.08
#